data_AF-A0A6I5NIJ9-F1
#
_entry.id   AF-A0A6I5NIJ9-F1
#
_cell.length_a   1.000
_cell.length_b   1.000
_cell.length_c   1.000
_cell.angle_alpha   90.00
_cell.angle_beta   90.00
_cell.angle_gamma   90.00
#
_symmetry.space_group_name_H-M   'P 1'
#
loop_
_entity.id
_entity.type
_entity.pdbx_description
1 polymer ?
#
loop_
_entity_poly.entity_id
_entity_poly.type
_entity_poly.pdbx_seq_one_letter_code
_entity_poly.pdbx_strand_id
1 'polypeptide(L)'
;MATNESSVLFDEPGPKAKKRIRIANWVAGIVFAIVVVLILVRLHNPPQGENQLSWELWKPALEWEAWSDFYLPGLWATIRAAVVAVVGAVIFGLIFGIGRLLPNPLIKGICAIVIEFTRAVPVLIMMIFFWRGLAFAGLPSPAYWAVVISLILYNGSVVAELIRSGVGNLPNGQHEAGLALGLTRTQSLMSIEVPQAIFAMLPAAVTQLVVVLKDTALGSIIMYTDLLQESRRLGSMYFNILQTLVVAAVIYFILCWALSRFAEWLPARMQRHTLAPTEPEPIAPIAIMDPSNVNQIAVAHEERPLGGSQRLYHVHHRGTNASIHQWRHTRYTQGFDETHPESQQEFEKKPLAEQARLVFSTGPDKGGKAARNAKPAKTARKGRWFTKNEGKSGGDKDGSSDGSSR
;
A
#
# COMPACT_ATOMS: atom_id res chain seq x y z
N MET A 1 -7.51 -16.18 17.77
CA MET A 1 -8.22 -14.89 17.91
C MET A 1 -7.45 -13.86 17.10
N ALA A 2 -7.85 -13.65 15.85
CA ALA A 2 -7.19 -12.69 14.96
C ALA A 2 -7.89 -11.33 15.12
N THR A 3 -7.11 -10.29 15.41
CA THR A 3 -7.57 -8.93 15.63
C THR A 3 -7.91 -8.23 14.31
N ASN A 4 -9.09 -7.62 14.28
CA ASN A 4 -9.71 -6.91 13.14
C ASN A 4 -9.06 -5.54 12.87
N GLU A 5 -7.82 -5.48 12.36
CA GLU A 5 -7.18 -4.18 12.04
C GLU A 5 -7.22 -3.77 10.55
N SER A 6 -7.90 -4.50 9.66
CA SER A 6 -7.94 -4.19 8.22
C SER A 6 -9.27 -3.61 7.70
N SER A 7 -10.09 -2.99 8.56
CA SER A 7 -11.43 -2.48 8.21
C SER A 7 -11.50 -0.96 7.96
N VAL A 8 -10.38 -0.27 7.70
CA VAL A 8 -10.39 1.21 7.63
C VAL A 8 -10.79 1.76 6.26
N LEU A 9 -10.79 0.94 5.18
CA LEU A 9 -11.15 1.39 3.83
C LEU A 9 -12.50 0.86 3.30
N PHE A 10 -13.06 -0.17 3.95
CA PHE A 10 -14.39 -0.69 3.63
C PHE A 10 -15.17 -0.82 4.94
N ASP A 11 -16.25 -0.07 5.10
CA ASP A 11 -17.21 -0.31 6.17
C ASP A 11 -17.63 -1.78 6.14
N GLU A 12 -17.66 -2.42 7.31
CA GLU A 12 -18.15 -3.80 7.40
C GLU A 12 -19.55 -3.88 6.80
N PRO A 13 -19.78 -4.77 5.82
CA PRO A 13 -21.08 -4.86 5.18
C PRO A 13 -22.14 -5.20 6.22
N GLY A 14 -23.16 -4.35 6.34
CA GLY A 14 -24.29 -4.58 7.24
C GLY A 14 -24.99 -5.93 6.99
N PRO A 15 -25.88 -6.40 7.88
CA PRO A 15 -26.47 -7.75 7.80
C PRO A 15 -27.21 -8.01 6.48
N LYS A 16 -27.86 -6.99 5.90
CA LYS A 16 -28.49 -7.07 4.58
C LYS A 16 -27.47 -7.19 3.44
N ALA A 17 -26.33 -6.50 3.54
CA ALA A 17 -25.25 -6.58 2.57
C ALA A 17 -24.55 -7.95 2.63
N LYS A 18 -24.26 -8.49 3.83
CA LYS A 18 -23.75 -9.86 4.02
C LYS A 18 -24.67 -10.92 3.38
N LYS A 19 -26.00 -10.78 3.51
CA LYS A 19 -26.97 -11.67 2.84
C LYS A 19 -26.91 -11.55 1.31
N ARG A 20 -26.84 -10.33 0.77
CA ARG A 20 -26.72 -10.09 -0.69
C ARG A 20 -25.42 -10.66 -1.27
N ILE A 21 -24.30 -10.45 -0.59
CA ILE A 21 -23.00 -11.01 -0.99
C ILE A 21 -23.05 -12.54 -1.01
N ARG A 22 -23.66 -13.17 0.01
CA ARG A 22 -23.82 -14.62 0.03
C ARG A 22 -24.66 -15.13 -1.15
N ILE A 23 -25.79 -14.48 -1.43
CA ILE A 23 -26.64 -14.83 -2.58
C ILE A 23 -25.86 -14.64 -3.88
N ALA A 24 -25.16 -13.51 -4.04
CA ALA A 24 -24.35 -13.23 -5.23
C ALA A 24 -23.25 -14.28 -5.42
N ASN A 25 -22.56 -14.70 -4.35
CA ASN A 25 -21.53 -15.74 -4.41
C ASN A 25 -22.12 -17.10 -4.80
N TRP A 26 -23.30 -17.47 -4.27
CA TRP A 26 -23.98 -18.69 -4.68
C TRP A 26 -24.43 -18.65 -6.13
N VAL A 27 -25.02 -17.54 -6.57
CA VAL A 27 -25.42 -17.35 -7.97
C VAL A 27 -24.21 -17.41 -8.88
N ALA A 28 -23.12 -16.71 -8.55
CA ALA A 28 -21.87 -16.74 -9.29
C ALA A 28 -21.28 -18.17 -9.33
N GLY A 29 -21.31 -18.90 -8.22
CA GLY A 29 -20.85 -20.29 -8.14
C GLY A 29 -21.69 -21.23 -9.00
N ILE A 30 -23.01 -21.08 -9.00
CA ILE A 30 -23.92 -21.86 -9.85
C ILE A 30 -23.69 -21.54 -11.33
N VAL A 31 -23.60 -20.27 -11.70
CA VAL A 31 -23.31 -19.84 -13.07
C VAL A 31 -21.97 -20.40 -13.53
N PHE A 32 -20.94 -20.32 -12.69
CA PHE A 32 -19.63 -20.91 -12.96
C PHE A 32 -19.70 -22.42 -13.18
N ALA A 33 -20.41 -23.14 -12.31
CA ALA A 33 -20.61 -24.59 -12.44
C ALA A 33 -21.35 -24.96 -13.74
N ILE A 34 -22.39 -24.20 -14.11
CA ILE A 34 -23.11 -24.39 -15.37
C ILE A 34 -22.16 -24.19 -16.56
N VAL A 35 -21.35 -23.14 -16.55
CA VAL A 35 -20.36 -22.89 -17.61
C VAL A 35 -19.35 -24.03 -17.72
N VAL A 36 -18.83 -24.54 -16.59
CA VAL A 36 -17.91 -25.69 -16.57
C VAL A 36 -18.58 -26.93 -17.14
N VAL A 37 -19.81 -27.23 -16.76
CA VAL A 37 -20.56 -28.38 -17.31
C VAL A 37 -20.78 -28.20 -18.82
N LEU A 38 -21.16 -27.00 -19.28
CA LEU A 38 -21.31 -26.72 -20.71
C LEU A 38 -20.01 -26.93 -21.47
N ILE A 39 -18.87 -26.51 -20.92
CA ILE A 39 -17.55 -26.75 -21.52
C ILE A 39 -17.27 -28.26 -21.59
N LEU A 40 -17.48 -29.00 -20.50
CA LEU A 40 -17.23 -30.45 -20.46
C LEU A 40 -18.13 -31.21 -21.43
N VAL A 41 -19.42 -30.87 -21.50
CA VAL A 41 -20.35 -31.45 -22.47
C VAL A 41 -19.91 -31.14 -23.89
N ARG A 42 -19.46 -29.90 -24.15
CA ARG A 42 -19.00 -29.45 -25.46
C ARG A 42 -17.68 -30.11 -25.90
N LEU A 43 -16.82 -30.49 -24.94
CA LEU A 43 -15.59 -31.25 -25.16
C LEU A 43 -15.85 -32.75 -25.33
N HIS A 44 -16.83 -33.29 -24.59
CA HIS A 44 -17.23 -34.69 -24.69
C HIS A 44 -17.92 -35.00 -26.03
N ASN A 45 -18.85 -34.12 -26.43
CA ASN A 45 -19.65 -34.25 -27.65
C ASN A 45 -19.45 -33.03 -28.56
N PRO A 46 -18.30 -32.91 -29.24
CA PRO A 46 -18.10 -31.83 -30.21
C PRO A 46 -19.00 -32.04 -31.45
N PRO A 47 -19.61 -30.98 -32.01
CA PRO A 47 -20.45 -31.06 -33.21
C PRO A 47 -19.75 -31.62 -34.46
N GLN A 48 -18.42 -31.54 -34.51
CA GLN A 48 -17.58 -32.00 -35.64
C GLN A 48 -16.23 -32.54 -35.13
N GLY A 49 -16.22 -33.65 -34.39
CA GLY A 49 -14.97 -34.28 -33.97
C GLY A 49 -15.15 -35.46 -33.02
N GLU A 50 -14.02 -36.00 -32.57
CA GLU A 50 -13.98 -37.05 -31.56
C GLU A 50 -13.99 -36.47 -30.14
N ASN A 51 -14.42 -37.30 -29.18
CA ASN A 51 -14.45 -36.95 -27.76
C ASN A 51 -13.06 -36.49 -27.28
N GLN A 52 -12.93 -35.19 -27.00
CA GLN A 52 -11.66 -34.57 -26.59
C GLN A 52 -11.25 -34.97 -25.16
N LEU A 53 -12.14 -35.62 -24.40
CA LEU A 53 -11.86 -36.15 -23.08
C LEU A 53 -11.47 -37.64 -23.11
N SER A 54 -11.33 -38.24 -24.30
CA SER A 54 -10.93 -39.64 -24.43
C SER A 54 -9.52 -39.85 -23.87
N TRP A 55 -9.32 -40.97 -23.17
CA TRP A 55 -8.01 -41.34 -22.60
C TRP A 55 -6.93 -41.55 -23.67
N GLU A 56 -7.32 -41.89 -24.90
CA GLU A 56 -6.39 -42.14 -26.00
C GLU A 56 -5.59 -40.89 -26.39
N LEU A 57 -6.19 -39.70 -26.31
CA LEU A 57 -5.52 -38.44 -26.59
C LEU A 57 -4.51 -38.05 -25.49
N TRP A 58 -4.62 -38.63 -24.29
CA TRP A 58 -3.70 -38.37 -23.18
C TRP A 58 -2.43 -39.21 -23.25
N LYS A 59 -2.46 -40.41 -23.86
CA LYS A 59 -1.30 -41.31 -23.89
C LYS A 59 -0.05 -40.63 -24.51
N PRO A 60 -0.12 -40.04 -25.71
CA PRO A 60 1.06 -39.43 -26.33
C PRO A 60 1.54 -38.18 -25.57
N ALA A 61 0.66 -37.53 -24.80
CA ALA A 61 1.03 -36.38 -23.98
C ALA A 61 1.71 -36.76 -22.66
N LEU A 62 1.60 -38.01 -22.22
CA LEU A 62 2.13 -38.51 -20.95
C LEU A 62 3.29 -39.50 -21.13
N GLU A 63 3.48 -40.02 -22.34
CA GLU A 63 4.61 -40.88 -22.73
C GLU A 63 5.96 -40.21 -22.51
N TRP A 64 6.98 -41.00 -22.20
CA TRP A 64 8.30 -40.52 -21.82
C TRP A 64 8.97 -39.67 -22.91
N GLU A 65 8.74 -40.05 -24.16
CA GLU A 65 9.23 -39.37 -25.37
C GLU A 65 8.73 -37.92 -25.43
N ALA A 66 7.49 -37.66 -25.02
CA ALA A 66 6.97 -36.30 -24.92
C ALA A 66 7.73 -35.46 -23.88
N TRP A 67 8.15 -36.08 -22.77
CA TRP A 67 8.93 -35.40 -21.73
C TRP A 67 10.36 -35.13 -22.16
N SER A 68 11.04 -36.12 -22.74
CA SER A 68 12.44 -35.97 -23.19
C SER A 68 12.59 -35.00 -24.34
N ASP A 69 11.65 -35.02 -25.30
CA ASP A 69 11.83 -34.35 -26.58
C ASP A 69 11.16 -32.96 -26.63
N PHE A 70 10.14 -32.73 -25.80
CA PHE A 70 9.34 -31.49 -25.82
C PHE A 70 9.28 -30.78 -24.46
N TYR A 71 8.74 -31.42 -23.41
CA TYR A 71 8.49 -30.70 -22.16
C TYR A 71 9.76 -30.28 -21.43
N LEU A 72 10.74 -31.17 -21.25
CA LEU A 72 11.99 -30.82 -20.55
C LEU A 72 12.84 -29.81 -21.33
N PRO A 73 13.04 -29.95 -22.66
CA PRO A 73 13.73 -28.92 -23.44
C PRO A 73 13.02 -27.57 -23.43
N GLY A 74 11.69 -27.55 -23.58
CA GLY A 74 10.88 -26.32 -23.53
C GLY A 74 10.90 -25.66 -22.15
N LEU A 75 10.84 -26.47 -21.07
CA LEU A 75 10.99 -26.00 -19.70
C LEU A 75 12.38 -25.40 -19.46
N TRP A 76 13.44 -26.06 -19.95
CA TRP A 76 14.80 -25.54 -19.84
C TRP A 76 14.97 -24.21 -20.59
N ALA A 77 14.43 -24.10 -21.81
CA ALA A 77 14.41 -22.85 -22.57
C ALA A 77 13.69 -21.73 -21.79
N THR A 78 12.52 -22.05 -21.23
CA THR A 78 11.72 -21.14 -20.38
C THR A 78 12.53 -20.62 -19.20
N ILE A 79 13.15 -21.52 -18.42
CA ILE A 79 13.96 -21.15 -17.26
C ILE A 79 15.19 -20.35 -17.68
N ARG A 80 15.88 -20.75 -18.76
CA ARG A 80 17.05 -20.04 -19.28
C ARG A 80 16.70 -18.59 -19.65
N ALA A 81 15.64 -18.38 -20.42
CA ALA A 81 15.18 -17.04 -20.78
C ALA A 81 14.77 -16.23 -19.54
N ALA A 82 14.02 -16.83 -18.62
CA ALA A 82 13.59 -16.18 -17.38
C ALA A 82 14.78 -15.73 -16.53
N VAL A 83 15.77 -16.59 -16.30
CA VAL A 83 16.94 -16.27 -15.46
C VAL A 83 17.75 -15.12 -16.05
N VAL A 84 18.06 -15.18 -17.35
CA VAL A 84 18.81 -14.10 -18.01
C VAL A 84 18.01 -12.80 -18.02
N ALA A 85 16.70 -12.87 -18.25
CA ALA A 85 15.83 -11.70 -18.22
C ALA A 85 15.72 -11.09 -16.83
N VAL A 86 15.61 -11.90 -15.78
CA VAL A 86 15.56 -11.43 -14.38
C VAL A 86 16.87 -10.72 -14.01
N VAL A 87 18.02 -11.33 -14.28
CA VAL A 87 19.33 -10.72 -13.97
C VAL A 87 19.48 -9.40 -14.73
N GLY A 88 19.18 -9.40 -16.03
CA GLY A 88 19.23 -8.18 -16.83
C GLY A 88 18.24 -7.11 -16.38
N ALA A 89 17.02 -7.49 -15.99
CA ALA A 89 15.99 -6.59 -15.48
C ALA A 89 16.41 -5.95 -14.14
N VAL A 90 17.03 -6.71 -13.24
CA VAL A 90 17.56 -6.17 -11.98
C VAL A 90 18.69 -5.17 -12.25
N ILE A 91 19.63 -5.51 -13.13
CA ILE A 91 20.72 -4.60 -13.51
C ILE A 91 20.17 -3.32 -14.14
N PHE A 92 19.29 -3.47 -15.14
CA PHE A 92 18.64 -2.34 -15.81
C PHE A 92 17.85 -1.49 -14.80
N GLY A 93 17.05 -2.13 -13.95
CA GLY A 93 16.21 -1.47 -12.97
C GLY A 93 17.02 -0.70 -11.93
N LEU A 94 18.13 -1.26 -11.44
CA LEU A 94 19.04 -0.58 -10.53
C LEU A 94 19.66 0.66 -11.19
N ILE A 95 20.22 0.51 -12.40
CA ILE A 95 20.88 1.62 -13.11
C ILE A 95 19.89 2.75 -13.40
N PHE A 96 18.75 2.45 -14.01
CA PHE A 96 17.77 3.46 -14.42
C PHE A 96 16.95 3.99 -13.23
N GLY A 97 16.65 3.17 -12.23
CA GLY A 97 15.95 3.57 -11.02
C GLY A 97 16.79 4.54 -10.17
N ILE A 98 18.07 4.23 -9.97
CA ILE A 98 19.02 5.14 -9.31
C ILE A 98 19.21 6.40 -10.15
N GLY A 99 19.41 6.27 -11.46
CA GLY A 99 19.57 7.41 -12.37
C GLY A 99 18.41 8.40 -12.31
N ARG A 100 17.17 7.90 -12.11
CA ARG A 100 15.96 8.73 -11.93
C ARG A 100 15.89 9.46 -10.59
N LEU A 101 16.61 9.00 -9.57
CA LEU A 101 16.67 9.62 -8.24
C LEU A 101 17.81 10.67 -8.12
N LEU A 102 18.78 10.64 -9.03
CA LEU A 102 19.91 11.58 -9.01
C LEU A 102 19.46 13.05 -9.16
N PRO A 103 20.19 14.00 -8.56
CA PRO A 103 19.84 15.41 -8.62
C PRO A 103 20.08 16.05 -10.01
N ASN A 104 20.88 15.42 -10.88
CA ASN A 104 21.17 15.95 -12.21
C ASN A 104 19.93 15.84 -13.12
N PRO A 105 19.34 16.97 -13.59
CA PRO A 105 18.11 16.96 -14.37
C PRO A 105 18.24 16.22 -15.71
N LEU A 106 19.42 16.21 -16.33
CA LEU A 106 19.65 15.53 -17.61
C LEU A 106 19.58 14.00 -17.46
N ILE A 107 20.34 13.45 -16.50
CA ILE A 107 20.36 12.01 -16.23
C ILE A 107 18.97 11.55 -15.82
N LYS A 108 18.34 12.30 -14.89
CA LYS A 108 16.97 12.04 -14.46
C LYS A 108 15.98 12.02 -15.62
N GLY A 109 16.06 13.00 -16.53
CA GLY A 109 15.20 13.11 -17.70
C GLY A 109 15.35 11.94 -18.67
N ILE A 110 16.60 11.58 -19.02
CA ILE A 110 16.88 10.43 -19.89
C ILE A 110 16.35 9.14 -19.27
N CYS A 111 16.63 8.90 -17.98
CA CYS A 111 16.14 7.72 -17.29
C CYS A 111 14.61 7.67 -17.23
N ALA A 112 13.96 8.81 -16.96
CA ALA A 112 12.50 8.90 -16.95
C ALA A 112 11.89 8.54 -18.31
N ILE A 113 12.43 9.09 -19.42
CA ILE A 113 11.95 8.80 -20.78
C ILE A 113 12.09 7.31 -21.09
N VAL A 114 13.24 6.71 -20.80
CA VAL A 114 13.49 5.28 -21.07
C VAL A 114 12.52 4.41 -20.27
N ILE A 115 12.36 4.67 -18.96
CA ILE A 115 11.45 3.92 -18.09
C ILE A 115 10.00 4.09 -18.55
N GLU A 116 9.57 5.31 -18.85
CA GLU A 116 8.20 5.57 -19.28
C GLU A 116 7.87 4.92 -20.62
N PHE A 117 8.79 4.99 -21.59
CA PHE A 117 8.64 4.31 -22.87
C PHE A 117 8.55 2.79 -22.72
N THR A 118 9.49 2.19 -22.01
CA THR A 118 9.56 0.72 -21.84
C THR A 118 8.38 0.15 -21.05
N ARG A 119 7.74 0.95 -20.18
CA ARG A 119 6.48 0.58 -19.51
C ARG A 119 5.23 0.81 -20.36
N ALA A 120 5.24 1.84 -21.20
CA ALA A 120 4.09 2.21 -22.02
C ALA A 120 3.92 1.26 -23.21
N VAL A 121 5.02 0.75 -23.77
CA VAL A 121 4.97 -0.17 -24.90
C VAL A 121 4.63 -1.59 -24.40
N PRO A 122 3.62 -2.26 -24.98
CA PRO A 122 3.35 -3.66 -24.68
C PRO A 122 4.56 -4.56 -24.95
N VAL A 123 4.92 -5.41 -24.00
CA VAL A 123 6.11 -6.29 -24.11
C VAL A 123 6.07 -7.21 -25.33
N LEU A 124 4.88 -7.67 -25.74
CA LEU A 124 4.73 -8.48 -26.94
C LEU A 124 5.11 -7.71 -28.22
N ILE A 125 4.77 -6.42 -28.30
CA ILE A 125 5.15 -5.58 -29.45
C ILE A 125 6.67 -5.39 -29.46
N MET A 126 7.29 -5.19 -28.29
CA MET A 126 8.76 -5.15 -28.19
C MET A 126 9.39 -6.46 -28.69
N MET A 127 8.83 -7.62 -28.30
CA MET A 127 9.33 -8.92 -28.75
C MET A 127 9.29 -9.04 -30.28
N ILE A 128 8.17 -8.67 -30.90
CA ILE A 128 8.04 -8.70 -32.37
C ILE A 128 9.04 -7.75 -33.03
N PHE A 129 9.20 -6.54 -32.49
CA PHE A 129 10.13 -5.55 -33.02
C PHE A 129 11.59 -6.02 -32.96
N PHE A 130 12.05 -6.47 -31.78
CA PHE A 130 13.41 -6.98 -31.62
C PHE A 130 13.64 -8.24 -32.43
N TRP A 131 12.66 -9.15 -32.50
CA TRP A 131 12.80 -10.35 -33.32
C TRP A 131 13.04 -10.00 -34.79
N ARG A 132 12.24 -9.07 -35.34
CA ARG A 132 12.40 -8.63 -36.72
C ARG A 132 13.71 -7.88 -36.95
N GLY A 133 14.08 -6.98 -36.04
CA GLY A 133 15.32 -6.20 -36.13
C GLY A 133 16.58 -7.07 -36.04
N LEU A 134 16.63 -8.00 -35.07
CA LEU A 134 17.75 -8.92 -34.89
C LEU A 134 17.87 -9.91 -36.05
N ALA A 135 16.73 -10.40 -36.58
CA ALA A 135 16.73 -11.25 -37.76
C ALA A 135 17.23 -10.51 -39.01
N PHE A 136 16.81 -9.26 -39.21
CA PHE A 136 17.31 -8.42 -40.30
C PHE A 136 18.81 -8.13 -40.17
N ALA A 137 19.31 -7.97 -38.95
CA ALA A 137 20.73 -7.80 -38.65
C ALA A 137 21.56 -9.10 -38.79
N GLY A 138 20.93 -10.24 -39.11
CA GLY A 138 21.61 -11.53 -39.27
C GLY A 138 22.15 -12.13 -37.96
N LEU A 139 21.63 -11.71 -36.81
CA LEU A 139 22.10 -12.20 -35.52
C LEU A 139 21.57 -13.60 -35.21
N PRO A 140 22.36 -14.49 -34.59
CA PRO A 140 21.92 -15.83 -34.24
C PRO A 140 20.84 -15.79 -33.16
N SER A 141 19.91 -16.75 -33.24
CA SER A 141 18.83 -16.94 -32.26
C SER A 141 18.01 -15.66 -31.99
N PRO A 142 17.47 -14.99 -33.03
CA PRO A 142 16.80 -13.70 -32.88
C PRO A 142 15.56 -13.80 -31.98
N ALA A 143 14.85 -14.93 -31.99
CA ALA A 143 13.67 -15.13 -31.14
C ALA A 143 14.03 -15.16 -29.65
N TYR A 144 15.11 -15.85 -29.28
CA TYR A 144 15.59 -15.92 -27.90
C TYR A 144 15.97 -14.53 -27.37
N TRP A 145 16.80 -13.80 -28.12
CA TRP A 145 17.24 -12.47 -27.71
C TRP A 145 16.10 -11.45 -27.70
N ALA A 146 15.14 -11.57 -28.62
CA ALA A 146 13.96 -10.73 -28.60
C ALA A 146 13.12 -10.91 -27.33
N VAL A 147 12.91 -12.15 -26.89
CA VAL A 147 12.25 -12.44 -25.60
C VAL A 147 13.06 -11.85 -24.45
N VAL A 148 14.35 -12.16 -24.37
CA VAL A 148 15.22 -11.73 -23.27
C VAL A 148 15.28 -10.21 -23.17
N ILE A 149 15.60 -9.51 -24.26
CA ILE A 149 15.74 -8.04 -24.25
C ILE A 149 14.42 -7.36 -23.91
N SER A 150 13.31 -7.82 -24.48
CA SER A 150 11.99 -7.25 -24.20
C SER A 150 11.60 -7.41 -22.73
N LEU A 151 11.85 -8.60 -22.17
CA LEU A 151 11.60 -8.87 -20.75
C LEU A 151 12.52 -8.04 -19.85
N ILE A 152 13.79 -7.84 -20.21
CA ILE A 152 14.74 -6.98 -19.48
C ILE A 152 14.23 -5.54 -19.43
N LEU A 153 13.83 -4.98 -20.57
CA LEU A 153 13.38 -3.60 -20.66
C LEU A 153 12.07 -3.39 -19.88
N TYR A 154 11.07 -4.24 -20.12
CA TYR A 154 9.78 -4.14 -19.45
C TYR A 154 9.92 -4.39 -17.95
N ASN A 155 10.46 -5.53 -17.52
CA ASN A 155 10.55 -5.84 -16.08
C ASN A 155 11.59 -4.96 -15.38
N GLY A 156 12.67 -4.57 -16.05
CA GLY A 156 13.66 -3.66 -15.50
C GLY A 156 13.08 -2.28 -15.24
N SER A 157 12.20 -1.78 -16.10
CA SER A 157 11.49 -0.52 -15.86
C SER A 157 10.49 -0.61 -14.69
N VAL A 158 9.90 -1.78 -14.45
CA VAL A 158 9.08 -2.05 -13.26
C VAL A 158 9.96 -2.04 -12.01
N VAL A 159 11.13 -2.70 -12.04
CA VAL A 159 12.10 -2.69 -10.93
C VAL A 159 12.63 -1.28 -10.67
N ALA A 160 12.90 -0.47 -11.70
CA ALA A 160 13.32 0.92 -11.54
C ALA A 160 12.28 1.76 -10.78
N GLU A 161 10.99 1.61 -11.12
CA GLU A 161 9.91 2.30 -10.43
C GLU A 161 9.69 1.78 -9.01
N LEU A 162 9.93 0.49 -8.78
CA LEU A 162 9.90 -0.10 -7.46
C LEU A 162 10.98 0.51 -6.56
N ILE A 163 12.21 0.66 -7.06
CA ILE A 163 13.31 1.31 -6.31
C ILE A 163 12.97 2.78 -6.04
N ARG A 164 12.51 3.52 -7.05
CA ARG A 164 12.12 4.93 -6.91
C ARG A 164 11.04 5.10 -5.84
N SER A 165 10.02 4.25 -5.87
CA SER A 165 8.92 4.26 -4.91
C SER A 165 9.39 3.82 -3.52
N GLY A 166 10.32 2.87 -3.44
CA GLY A 166 10.92 2.43 -2.19
C GLY A 166 11.71 3.52 -1.48
N VAL A 167 12.51 4.30 -2.22
CA VAL A 167 13.20 5.48 -1.67
C VAL A 167 12.19 6.54 -1.24
N GLY A 168 11.16 6.79 -2.05
CA GLY A 168 10.10 7.75 -1.73
C GLY A 168 9.24 7.40 -0.51
N ASN A 169 9.20 6.12 -0.10
CA ASN A 169 8.46 5.64 1.07
C ASN A 169 9.31 5.66 2.36
N LEU A 170 10.60 6.00 2.28
CA LEU A 170 11.47 6.04 3.45
C LEU A 170 11.16 7.30 4.31
N PRO A 171 11.24 7.23 5.66
CA PRO A 171 11.04 8.41 6.49
C PRO A 171 12.02 9.53 6.14
N ASN A 172 11.50 10.76 5.97
CA ASN A 172 12.30 11.94 5.59
C ASN A 172 13.50 12.19 6.54
N GLY A 173 13.40 11.76 7.82
CA GLY A 173 14.47 11.89 8.80
C GLY A 173 15.80 11.21 8.41
N GLN A 174 15.78 10.16 7.58
CA GLN A 174 17.00 9.51 7.08
C GLN A 174 17.81 10.47 6.19
N HIS A 175 17.10 11.17 5.29
CA HIS A 175 17.69 12.16 4.40
C HIS A 175 18.22 13.36 5.18
N GLU A 176 17.41 13.90 6.11
CA GLU A 176 17.76 15.05 6.93
C GLU A 176 18.98 14.78 7.84
N ALA A 177 19.05 13.58 8.44
CA ALA A 177 20.18 13.16 9.27
C ALA A 177 21.47 13.05 8.44
N GLY A 178 21.41 12.46 7.23
CA GLY A 178 22.55 12.37 6.33
C GLY A 178 23.12 13.75 5.96
N LEU A 179 22.23 14.69 5.62
CA LEU A 179 22.62 16.08 5.34
C LEU A 179 23.20 16.79 6.58
N ALA A 180 22.64 16.57 7.77
CA ALA A 180 23.14 17.14 9.02
C ALA A 180 24.54 16.62 9.40
N LEU A 181 24.88 15.39 8.98
CA LEU A 181 26.22 14.81 9.10
C LEU A 181 27.21 15.28 8.01
N GLY A 182 26.80 16.20 7.14
CA GLY A 182 27.65 16.78 6.09
C GLY A 182 27.73 15.94 4.81
N LEU A 183 26.90 14.90 4.64
CA LEU A 183 26.82 14.17 3.38
C LEU A 183 26.16 15.04 2.31
N THR A 184 26.66 14.95 1.08
CA THR A 184 25.95 15.50 -0.07
C THR A 184 24.68 14.71 -0.35
N ARG A 185 23.71 15.31 -1.06
CA ARG A 185 22.46 14.64 -1.45
C ARG A 185 22.69 13.30 -2.16
N THR A 186 23.68 13.24 -3.06
CA THR A 186 24.02 12.01 -3.77
C THR A 186 24.68 10.98 -2.85
N GLN A 187 25.52 11.41 -1.91
CA GLN A 187 26.10 10.52 -0.91
C GLN A 187 25.01 9.93 -0.02
N SER A 188 24.14 10.76 0.58
CA SER A 188 22.98 10.29 1.36
C SER A 188 22.13 9.28 0.58
N LEU A 189 21.81 9.61 -0.68
CA LEU A 189 21.02 8.74 -1.53
C LEU A 189 21.70 7.38 -1.77
N MET A 190 22.98 7.37 -2.15
CA MET A 190 23.71 6.14 -2.52
C MET A 190 24.11 5.28 -1.32
N SER A 191 24.50 5.89 -0.21
CA SER A 191 25.02 5.15 0.96
C SER A 191 23.95 4.80 1.99
N ILE A 192 22.82 5.52 2.02
CA ILE A 192 21.78 5.35 3.04
C ILE A 192 20.46 4.94 2.40
N GLU A 193 19.88 5.79 1.56
CA GLU A 193 18.48 5.65 1.13
C GLU A 193 18.27 4.48 0.14
N VAL A 194 19.12 4.37 -0.90
CA VAL A 194 19.00 3.34 -1.94
C VAL A 194 19.21 1.92 -1.37
N PRO A 195 20.26 1.62 -0.59
CA PRO A 195 20.42 0.31 0.02
C PRO A 195 19.21 -0.09 0.86
N GLN A 196 18.71 0.82 1.71
CA GLN A 196 17.53 0.57 2.54
C GLN A 196 16.28 0.30 1.70
N ALA A 197 16.06 1.11 0.65
CA ALA A 197 14.93 0.94 -0.26
C ALA A 197 14.96 -0.40 -1.00
N ILE A 198 16.13 -0.86 -1.46
CA ILE A 198 16.28 -2.16 -2.13
C ILE A 198 15.85 -3.30 -1.21
N PHE A 199 16.27 -3.28 0.06
CA PHE A 199 15.86 -4.31 1.03
C PHE A 199 14.37 -4.22 1.37
N ALA A 200 13.83 -3.01 1.54
CA ALA A 200 12.41 -2.80 1.82
C ALA A 200 11.52 -3.29 0.66
N MET A 201 11.99 -3.16 -0.58
CA MET A 201 11.28 -3.56 -1.79
C MET A 201 11.54 -4.99 -2.24
N LEU A 202 12.43 -5.73 -1.56
CA LEU A 202 12.78 -7.09 -1.93
C LEU A 202 11.55 -8.02 -2.06
N PRO A 203 10.53 -8.00 -1.17
CA PRO A 203 9.35 -8.85 -1.35
C PRO A 203 8.62 -8.63 -2.69
N ALA A 204 8.49 -7.36 -3.10
CA ALA A 204 7.88 -7.02 -4.39
C ALA A 204 8.78 -7.41 -5.56
N ALA A 205 10.10 -7.22 -5.45
CA ALA A 205 11.06 -7.62 -6.47
C ALA A 205 11.07 -9.14 -6.70
N VAL A 206 10.95 -9.95 -5.64
CA VAL A 206 10.91 -11.41 -5.76
C VAL A 206 9.58 -11.89 -6.35
N THR A 207 8.47 -11.20 -6.06
CA THR A 207 7.18 -11.47 -6.73
C THR A 207 7.27 -11.24 -8.25
N GLN A 208 8.11 -10.30 -8.67
CA GLN A 208 8.35 -10.03 -10.10
C GLN A 208 8.99 -11.22 -10.84
N LEU A 209 9.75 -12.09 -10.17
CA LEU A 209 10.31 -13.31 -10.82
C LEU A 209 9.20 -14.22 -11.36
N VAL A 210 8.09 -14.36 -10.65
CA VAL A 210 6.95 -15.17 -11.08
C VAL A 210 6.28 -14.55 -12.31
N VAL A 211 6.23 -13.22 -12.37
CA VAL A 211 5.70 -12.48 -13.53
C VAL A 211 6.59 -12.71 -14.74
N VAL A 212 7.90 -12.51 -14.62
CA VAL A 212 8.86 -12.72 -15.72
C VAL A 212 8.78 -14.14 -16.28
N LEU A 213 8.68 -15.15 -15.40
CA LEU A 213 8.59 -16.55 -15.81
C LEU A 213 7.31 -16.86 -16.59
N LYS A 214 6.19 -16.20 -16.28
CA LYS A 214 4.95 -16.33 -17.06
C LYS A 214 5.06 -15.59 -18.39
N ASP A 215 5.66 -14.40 -18.38
CA ASP A 215 5.79 -13.55 -19.56
C ASP A 215 6.71 -14.15 -20.64
N THR A 216 7.60 -15.10 -20.30
CA THR A 216 8.38 -15.83 -21.33
C THR A 216 7.48 -16.56 -22.31
N ALA A 217 6.30 -17.00 -21.87
CA ALA A 217 5.31 -17.70 -22.70
C ALA A 217 4.80 -16.84 -23.86
N LEU A 218 4.92 -15.51 -23.78
CA LEU A 218 4.60 -14.60 -24.89
C LEU A 218 5.55 -14.78 -26.08
N GLY A 219 6.77 -15.25 -25.83
CA GLY A 219 7.78 -15.51 -26.87
C GLY A 219 7.34 -16.58 -27.87
N SER A 220 6.46 -17.48 -27.47
CA SER A 220 5.88 -18.50 -28.34
C SER A 220 5.18 -17.93 -29.60
N ILE A 221 4.72 -16.67 -29.57
CA ILE A 221 4.13 -15.97 -30.73
C ILE A 221 5.18 -15.72 -31.83
N ILE A 222 6.43 -15.48 -31.45
CA ILE A 222 7.55 -15.29 -32.39
C ILE A 222 8.34 -16.57 -32.62
N MET A 223 7.70 -17.74 -32.46
CA MET A 223 8.28 -19.07 -32.64
C MET A 223 9.47 -19.36 -31.71
N TYR A 224 9.57 -18.69 -30.56
CA TYR A 224 10.52 -19.10 -29.53
C TYR A 224 10.08 -20.43 -28.94
N THR A 225 10.96 -21.43 -28.94
CA THR A 225 10.71 -22.80 -28.48
C THR A 225 10.77 -22.91 -26.95
N ASP A 226 9.85 -22.21 -26.28
CA ASP A 226 9.60 -22.34 -24.85
C ASP A 226 8.67 -23.53 -24.54
N LEU A 227 8.32 -23.71 -23.27
CA LEU A 227 7.46 -24.81 -22.83
C LEU A 227 6.10 -24.79 -23.53
N LEU A 228 5.52 -23.60 -23.71
CA LEU A 228 4.22 -23.44 -24.36
C LEU A 228 4.30 -23.81 -25.85
N GLN A 229 5.34 -23.36 -26.54
CA GLN A 229 5.52 -23.62 -27.96
C GLN A 229 5.86 -25.07 -28.24
N GLU A 230 6.69 -25.70 -27.42
CA GLU A 230 7.00 -27.14 -27.52
C GLU A 230 5.75 -27.99 -27.28
N SER A 231 4.94 -27.62 -26.30
CA SER A 231 3.67 -28.32 -26.02
C SER A 231 2.66 -28.19 -27.18
N ARG A 232 2.63 -27.04 -27.85
CA ARG A 232 1.84 -26.87 -29.09
C ARG A 232 2.39 -27.69 -30.25
N ARG A 233 3.71 -27.80 -30.38
CA ARG A 233 4.36 -28.61 -31.41
C ARG A 233 4.03 -30.09 -31.24
N LEU A 234 4.15 -30.61 -30.01
CA LEU A 234 3.73 -31.96 -29.64
C LEU A 234 2.23 -32.18 -29.92
N GLY A 235 1.40 -31.24 -29.47
CA GLY A 235 -0.06 -31.30 -29.64
C GLY A 235 -0.51 -31.30 -31.10
N SER A 236 0.22 -30.58 -31.96
CA SER A 236 -0.02 -30.57 -33.40
C SER A 236 0.45 -31.84 -34.10
N MET A 237 1.45 -32.54 -33.55
CA MET A 237 1.98 -33.78 -34.11
C MET A 237 1.00 -34.95 -33.89
N TYR A 238 0.41 -35.04 -32.69
CA TYR A 238 -0.50 -36.13 -32.31
C TYR A 238 -1.98 -35.73 -32.28
N PHE A 239 -2.33 -34.54 -32.82
CA PHE A 239 -3.69 -33.97 -32.82
C PHE A 239 -4.36 -33.88 -31.43
N ASN A 240 -3.57 -33.79 -30.36
CA ASN A 240 -4.00 -33.77 -28.97
C ASN A 240 -3.58 -32.45 -28.26
N ILE A 241 -3.76 -31.32 -28.97
CA ILE A 241 -3.32 -29.99 -28.49
C ILE A 241 -3.90 -29.59 -27.15
N LEU A 242 -5.13 -30.00 -26.82
CA LEU A 242 -5.74 -29.69 -25.54
C LEU A 242 -4.96 -30.39 -24.41
N GLN A 243 -4.70 -31.68 -24.55
CA GLN A 243 -4.07 -32.53 -23.54
C GLN A 243 -2.63 -32.07 -23.29
N THR A 244 -1.87 -31.78 -24.34
CA THR A 244 -0.49 -31.29 -24.20
C THR A 244 -0.44 -29.91 -23.54
N LEU A 245 -1.38 -29.02 -23.86
CA LEU A 245 -1.50 -27.71 -23.20
C LEU A 245 -1.93 -27.83 -21.73
N VAL A 246 -2.76 -28.81 -21.37
CA VAL A 246 -3.12 -29.07 -19.97
C VAL A 246 -1.89 -29.54 -19.18
N VAL A 247 -1.10 -30.47 -19.74
CA VAL A 247 0.17 -30.90 -19.11
C VAL A 247 1.11 -29.70 -18.94
N ALA A 248 1.27 -28.88 -19.97
CA ALA A 248 2.07 -27.66 -19.90
C ALA A 248 1.56 -26.69 -18.81
N ALA A 249 0.24 -26.51 -18.70
CA ALA A 249 -0.38 -25.66 -17.68
C ALA A 249 -0.11 -26.18 -16.26
N VAL A 250 -0.15 -27.50 -16.05
CA VAL A 250 0.22 -28.14 -14.77
C VAL A 250 1.70 -27.89 -14.46
N ILE A 251 2.59 -28.04 -15.43
CA ILE A 251 4.03 -27.76 -15.25
C ILE A 251 4.25 -26.28 -14.89
N TYR A 252 3.64 -25.34 -15.62
CA TYR A 252 3.70 -23.91 -15.30
C TYR A 252 3.15 -23.61 -13.91
N PHE A 253 2.04 -24.26 -13.52
CA PHE A 253 1.44 -24.09 -12.20
C PHE A 253 2.40 -24.54 -11.10
N ILE A 254 2.96 -25.76 -11.20
CA ILE A 254 3.91 -26.30 -10.22
C ILE A 254 5.14 -25.39 -10.11
N LEU A 255 5.69 -24.97 -11.26
CA LEU A 255 6.87 -24.10 -11.31
C LEU A 255 6.59 -22.72 -10.69
N CYS A 256 5.48 -22.08 -11.06
CA CYS A 256 5.08 -20.79 -10.49
C CYS A 256 4.75 -20.90 -9.00
N TRP A 257 4.10 -21.98 -8.57
CA TRP A 257 3.77 -22.22 -7.17
C TRP A 257 5.04 -22.41 -6.33
N ALA A 258 5.99 -23.23 -6.80
CA ALA A 258 7.29 -23.41 -6.15
C ALA A 258 8.06 -22.08 -6.04
N LEU A 259 8.09 -21.31 -7.14
CA LEU A 259 8.75 -20.00 -7.16
C LEU A 259 8.05 -18.97 -6.26
N SER A 260 6.72 -18.99 -6.17
CA SER A 260 5.95 -18.12 -5.26
C SER A 260 6.23 -18.46 -3.80
N ARG A 261 6.34 -19.75 -3.45
CA ARG A 261 6.72 -20.16 -2.09
C ARG A 261 8.16 -19.78 -1.75
N PHE A 262 9.07 -19.90 -2.71
CA PHE A 262 10.42 -19.38 -2.55
C PHE A 262 10.42 -17.86 -2.36
N ALA A 263 9.56 -17.15 -3.09
CA ALA A 263 9.40 -15.71 -3.04
C ALA A 263 8.85 -15.18 -1.70
N GLU A 264 7.98 -15.94 -1.04
CA GLU A 264 7.46 -15.62 0.30
C GLU A 264 8.49 -15.95 1.39
N TRP A 265 9.21 -17.06 1.23
CA TRP A 265 10.18 -17.53 2.22
C TRP A 265 11.42 -16.64 2.31
N LEU A 266 11.97 -16.20 1.17
CA LEU A 266 13.25 -15.48 1.12
C LEU A 266 13.22 -14.13 1.89
N PRO A 267 12.24 -13.22 1.68
CA PRO A 267 12.16 -11.97 2.43
C PRO A 267 11.83 -12.19 3.90
N ALA A 268 10.98 -13.17 4.23
CA ALA A 268 10.64 -13.49 5.63
C ALA A 268 11.87 -13.96 6.43
N ARG A 269 12.84 -14.60 5.77
CA ARG A 269 14.13 -14.96 6.37
C ARG A 269 15.00 -13.72 6.60
N MET A 270 15.04 -12.78 5.65
CA MET A 270 15.90 -11.60 5.69
C MET A 270 15.39 -10.51 6.65
N GLN A 271 14.08 -10.25 6.70
CA GLN A 271 13.48 -9.20 7.55
C GLN A 271 13.67 -9.47 9.05
N ARG A 272 13.77 -10.75 9.46
CA ARG A 272 14.10 -11.15 10.84
C ARG A 272 15.47 -10.65 11.31
N HIS A 273 16.37 -10.29 10.40
CA HIS A 273 17.71 -9.81 10.72
C HIS A 273 17.80 -8.26 10.73
N THR A 274 16.80 -7.53 10.25
CA THR A 274 16.85 -6.06 10.09
C THR A 274 15.86 -5.32 10.99
N LEU A 275 14.80 -5.98 11.47
CA LEU A 275 13.88 -5.39 12.45
C LEU A 275 14.54 -5.39 13.84
N ALA A 276 15.26 -4.33 14.18
CA ALA A 276 15.37 -3.96 15.59
C ALA A 276 13.93 -3.70 16.09
N PRO A 277 13.51 -4.25 17.25
CA PRO A 277 12.24 -3.89 17.84
C PRO A 277 12.19 -2.36 17.92
N THR A 278 11.21 -1.73 17.28
CA THR A 278 10.86 -0.36 17.61
C THR A 278 10.40 -0.40 19.06
N GLU A 279 11.28 -0.04 19.98
CA GLU A 279 10.85 0.22 21.35
C GLU A 279 9.73 1.27 21.22
N PRO A 280 8.52 0.98 21.73
CA PRO A 280 7.47 1.99 21.75
C PRO A 280 8.08 3.21 22.44
N GLU A 281 7.97 4.38 21.79
CA GLU A 281 8.50 5.61 22.35
C GLU A 281 8.04 5.66 23.83
N PRO A 282 8.98 5.76 24.79
CA PRO A 282 8.61 5.72 26.20
C PRO A 282 7.72 6.92 26.45
N ILE A 283 6.41 6.66 26.45
CA ILE A 283 5.40 7.62 26.88
C ILE A 283 5.84 7.95 28.29
N ALA A 284 6.26 9.21 28.52
CA ALA A 284 6.70 9.62 29.84
C ALA A 284 5.63 9.18 30.84
N PRO A 285 5.99 8.44 31.91
CA PRO A 285 5.00 7.97 32.86
C PRO A 285 4.28 9.19 33.39
N ILE A 286 3.02 9.35 32.99
CA ILE A 286 2.16 10.40 33.51
C ILE A 286 2.11 10.13 35.01
N ALA A 287 2.63 11.09 35.80
CA ALA A 287 2.77 10.91 37.23
C ALA A 287 1.42 10.49 37.84
N ILE A 288 1.44 9.51 38.73
CA ILE A 288 0.24 8.96 39.42
C ILE A 288 -0.61 10.04 40.12
N MET A 289 -0.04 11.24 40.34
CA MET A 289 -0.68 12.37 41.00
C MET A 289 -0.93 13.58 40.08
N ASP A 290 -0.73 13.46 38.75
CA ASP A 290 -1.09 14.53 37.83
C ASP A 290 -2.63 14.62 37.71
N PRO A 291 -3.25 15.78 38.01
CA PRO A 291 -4.69 16.00 37.85
C PRO A 291 -5.22 15.69 36.44
N SER A 292 -4.36 15.68 35.42
CA SER A 292 -4.72 15.28 34.05
C SER A 292 -5.08 13.78 33.93
N ASN A 293 -4.57 12.94 34.84
CA ASN A 293 -4.72 11.49 34.81
C ASN A 293 -6.09 11.01 35.31
N VAL A 294 -6.60 11.62 36.39
CA VAL A 294 -7.90 11.24 37.00
C VAL A 294 -9.06 11.42 36.02
N ASN A 295 -9.02 12.50 35.24
CA ASN A 295 -10.03 12.78 34.21
C ASN A 295 -9.91 11.83 33.00
N GLN A 296 -8.71 11.38 32.66
CA GLN A 296 -8.50 10.43 31.55
C GLN A 296 -8.91 9.00 31.94
N ILE A 297 -8.59 8.57 33.17
CA ILE A 297 -9.00 7.25 33.72
C ILE A 297 -10.52 7.16 33.86
N ALA A 298 -11.17 8.18 34.42
CA ALA A 298 -12.63 8.18 34.59
C ALA A 298 -13.40 8.09 33.26
N VAL A 299 -12.84 8.65 32.19
CA VAL A 299 -13.44 8.66 30.83
C VAL A 299 -13.11 7.39 30.05
N ALA A 300 -11.99 6.74 30.34
CA ALA A 300 -11.68 5.41 29.80
C ALA A 300 -12.67 4.34 30.26
N HIS A 301 -13.31 4.54 31.42
CA HIS A 301 -14.31 3.63 31.98
C HIS A 301 -15.76 3.91 31.54
N GLU A 302 -16.03 4.97 30.79
CA GLU A 302 -17.39 5.30 30.35
C GLU A 302 -17.68 4.63 28.98
N GLU A 303 -18.69 3.77 28.93
CA GLU A 303 -19.08 3.07 27.70
C GLU A 303 -19.59 4.08 26.65
N ARG A 304 -19.00 4.02 25.45
CA ARG A 304 -19.32 4.92 24.34
C ARG A 304 -20.46 4.34 23.51
N PRO A 305 -21.62 5.01 23.40
CA PRO A 305 -22.74 4.46 22.63
C PRO A 305 -22.50 4.38 21.12
N LEU A 306 -21.54 5.16 20.59
CA LEU A 306 -21.38 5.43 19.14
C LEU A 306 -19.92 5.48 18.66
N GLY A 307 -18.96 4.98 19.43
CA GLY A 307 -17.56 4.80 18.96
C GLY A 307 -16.76 6.06 18.58
N GLY A 308 -17.24 7.26 18.93
CA GLY A 308 -16.59 8.54 18.57
C GLY A 308 -15.17 8.73 19.12
N SER A 309 -14.49 9.73 18.55
CA SER A 309 -13.11 10.11 18.91
C SER A 309 -12.96 10.40 20.41
N GLN A 310 -11.76 10.16 20.94
CA GLN A 310 -11.47 10.34 22.36
C GLN A 310 -11.60 11.83 22.71
N ARG A 311 -12.46 12.17 23.68
CA ARG A 311 -12.64 13.56 24.11
C ARG A 311 -11.32 14.10 24.68
N LEU A 312 -10.71 15.04 23.97
CA LEU A 312 -9.52 15.76 24.43
C LEU A 312 -9.91 16.85 25.43
N TYR A 313 -9.40 16.77 26.65
CA TYR A 313 -9.55 17.85 27.64
C TYR A 313 -8.49 18.94 27.41
N HIS A 314 -8.86 20.18 27.70
CA HIS A 314 -7.88 21.24 27.89
C HIS A 314 -7.06 20.97 29.15
N VAL A 315 -5.74 20.84 29.00
CA VAL A 315 -4.82 20.87 30.13
C VAL A 315 -4.76 22.30 30.66
N HIS A 316 -5.53 22.61 31.70
CA HIS A 316 -5.36 23.85 32.42
C HIS A 316 -4.12 23.75 33.30
N HIS A 317 -2.99 24.27 32.82
CA HIS A 317 -1.84 24.49 33.69
C HIS A 317 -2.11 25.67 34.64
N ARG A 318 -2.01 25.37 35.94
CA ARG A 318 -1.89 26.24 37.14
C ARG A 318 -3.17 26.60 37.90
N GLY A 319 -3.22 26.08 39.14
CA GLY A 319 -3.16 26.93 40.33
C GLY A 319 -4.46 27.47 40.92
N THR A 320 -5.64 26.93 40.61
CA THR A 320 -6.88 27.33 41.30
C THR A 320 -7.72 26.11 41.68
N ASN A 321 -8.21 26.13 42.93
CA ASN A 321 -9.01 25.11 43.61
C ASN A 321 -10.35 24.80 42.92
N ALA A 322 -10.33 24.26 41.70
CA ALA A 322 -11.53 23.68 41.09
C ALA A 322 -11.79 22.33 41.76
N SER A 323 -12.73 22.31 42.71
CA SER A 323 -13.12 21.09 43.43
C SER A 323 -13.60 20.00 42.46
N ILE A 324 -13.21 18.76 42.75
CA ILE A 324 -13.44 17.53 41.94
C ILE A 324 -14.95 17.24 41.75
N HIS A 325 -15.84 17.95 42.45
CA HIS A 325 -17.26 17.64 42.53
C HIS A 325 -18.12 18.26 41.40
N GLN A 326 -17.56 19.13 40.54
CA GLN A 326 -18.32 19.82 39.49
C GLN A 326 -17.81 19.59 38.05
N TRP A 327 -17.08 18.50 37.79
CA TRP A 327 -16.52 18.18 36.47
C TRP A 327 -17.56 18.08 35.33
N ARG A 328 -18.83 17.80 35.66
CA ARG A 328 -19.95 17.78 34.70
C ARG A 328 -20.34 19.16 34.16
N HIS A 329 -19.91 20.23 34.81
CA HIS A 329 -20.21 21.62 34.42
C HIS A 329 -19.05 22.31 33.71
N THR A 330 -17.89 21.66 33.60
CA THR A 330 -16.76 22.16 32.81
C THR A 330 -17.12 22.09 31.34
N ARG A 331 -17.16 23.26 30.67
CA ARG A 331 -17.56 23.38 29.27
C ARG A 331 -16.56 22.61 28.39
N TYR A 332 -17.03 21.53 27.79
CA TYR A 332 -16.26 20.70 26.87
C TYR A 332 -15.98 21.49 25.59
N THR A 333 -14.72 21.51 25.14
CA THR A 333 -14.44 21.70 23.73
C THR A 333 -14.50 20.32 23.10
N GLN A 334 -15.65 19.98 22.53
CA GLN A 334 -15.72 18.85 21.63
C GLN A 334 -14.72 19.15 20.52
N GLY A 335 -13.71 18.28 20.34
CA GLY A 335 -12.92 18.30 19.11
C GLY A 335 -13.92 18.29 17.95
N PHE A 336 -13.65 19.05 16.90
CA PHE A 336 -14.57 19.18 15.78
C PHE A 336 -14.76 17.79 15.15
N ASP A 337 -15.86 17.13 15.52
CA ASP A 337 -16.28 15.85 15.01
C ASP A 337 -17.40 16.12 14.01
N GLU A 338 -17.10 15.97 12.74
CA GLU A 338 -18.00 16.25 11.62
C GLU A 338 -19.25 15.35 11.62
N THR A 339 -19.23 14.28 12.40
CA THR A 339 -20.30 13.27 12.43
C THR A 339 -21.29 13.47 13.58
N HIS A 340 -21.04 14.41 14.49
CA HIS A 340 -21.92 14.65 15.63
C HIS A 340 -23.07 15.62 15.26
N PRO A 341 -24.34 15.31 15.60
CA PRO A 341 -25.48 16.13 15.15
C PRO A 341 -25.47 17.59 15.65
N GLU A 342 -24.96 17.84 16.86
CA GLU A 342 -24.85 19.19 17.43
C GLU A 342 -23.74 20.04 16.78
N SER A 343 -22.61 19.43 16.39
CA SER A 343 -21.51 20.14 15.71
C SER A 343 -21.86 20.49 14.27
N GLN A 344 -22.66 19.67 13.59
CA GLN A 344 -23.20 19.96 12.26
C GLN A 344 -24.12 21.19 12.28
N GLN A 345 -25.04 21.28 13.25
CA GLN A 345 -25.90 22.46 13.41
C GLN A 345 -25.13 23.74 13.72
N GLU A 346 -24.00 23.65 14.41
CA GLU A 346 -23.16 24.80 14.71
C GLU A 346 -22.25 25.18 13.53
N PHE A 347 -21.80 24.20 12.72
CA PHE A 347 -21.02 24.41 11.50
C PHE A 347 -21.83 25.13 10.41
N GLU A 348 -23.07 24.71 10.19
CA GLU A 348 -23.97 25.32 9.18
C GLU A 348 -24.28 26.80 9.46
N LYS A 349 -24.21 27.23 10.73
CA LYS A 349 -24.45 28.63 11.13
C LYS A 349 -23.25 29.56 10.89
N LYS A 350 -22.06 29.02 10.58
CA LYS A 350 -20.85 29.82 10.37
C LYS A 350 -20.76 30.35 8.93
N PRO A 351 -20.11 31.50 8.68
CA PRO A 351 -19.86 31.98 7.32
C PRO A 351 -19.03 30.99 6.50
N LEU A 352 -19.28 30.90 5.18
CA LEU A 352 -18.66 29.92 4.28
C LEU A 352 -17.12 29.91 4.31
N ALA A 353 -16.50 31.08 4.49
CA ALA A 353 -15.04 31.20 4.59
C ALA A 353 -14.46 30.57 5.87
N GLU A 354 -15.24 30.55 6.95
CA GLU A 354 -14.86 29.96 8.23
C GLU A 354 -15.12 28.45 8.25
N GLN A 355 -16.21 28.01 7.62
CA GLN A 355 -16.47 26.60 7.34
C GLN A 355 -15.32 25.96 6.57
N ALA A 356 -14.85 26.61 5.50
CA ALA A 356 -13.70 26.15 4.72
C ALA A 356 -12.43 26.05 5.58
N ARG A 357 -12.12 27.06 6.41
CA ARG A 357 -10.94 27.04 7.29
C ARG A 357 -10.95 25.89 8.28
N LEU A 358 -12.10 25.56 8.86
CA LEU A 358 -12.22 24.48 9.84
C LEU A 358 -11.98 23.12 9.19
N VAL A 359 -12.57 22.89 8.01
CA VAL A 359 -12.38 21.69 7.17
C VAL A 359 -10.93 21.54 6.71
N PHE A 360 -10.24 22.66 6.41
CA PHE A 360 -8.84 22.63 5.96
C PHE A 360 -7.82 22.66 7.11
N SER A 361 -8.23 22.92 8.36
CA SER A 361 -7.32 22.91 9.53
C SER A 361 -7.15 21.54 10.19
N THR A 362 -8.01 20.58 9.85
CA THR A 362 -7.97 19.20 10.35
C THR A 362 -7.13 18.26 9.48
N GLY A 363 -6.39 18.79 8.50
CA GLY A 363 -5.34 18.04 7.80
C GLY A 363 -4.15 17.73 8.74
N PRO A 364 -3.46 16.58 8.55
CA PRO A 364 -2.32 16.25 9.37
C PRO A 364 -1.22 17.29 9.12
N ASP A 365 -0.53 17.70 10.19
CA ASP A 365 0.54 18.70 10.21
C ASP A 365 0.13 20.17 10.03
N LYS A 366 -0.15 20.88 11.15
CA LYS A 366 0.48 22.17 11.53
C LYS A 366 0.40 22.42 13.04
N GLY A 367 1.10 21.61 13.83
CA GLY A 367 1.41 21.93 15.22
C GLY A 367 2.39 23.10 15.29
N GLY A 368 1.89 24.29 15.63
CA GLY A 368 2.74 25.43 16.00
C GLY A 368 2.60 26.63 15.07
N LYS A 369 1.69 27.57 15.42
CA LYS A 369 1.84 29.03 15.26
C LYS A 369 0.57 29.85 15.55
N ALA A 370 -0.57 29.24 15.88
CA ALA A 370 -1.83 29.98 16.05
C ALA A 370 -2.14 30.52 17.47
N ALA A 371 -1.24 30.36 18.45
CA ALA A 371 -1.51 30.75 19.85
C ALA A 371 -0.73 32.00 20.31
N ARG A 372 -0.68 33.08 19.51
CA ARG A 372 -0.02 34.33 19.94
C ARG A 372 -0.79 35.64 19.80
N ASN A 373 -2.02 35.68 19.27
CA ASN A 373 -2.76 36.94 19.16
C ASN A 373 -4.26 36.78 19.45
N ALA A 374 -4.64 36.83 20.72
CA ALA A 374 -6.01 37.16 21.11
C ALA A 374 -5.97 38.11 22.32
N LYS A 375 -6.21 39.40 22.07
CA LYS A 375 -6.42 40.42 23.13
C LYS A 375 -7.78 40.18 23.80
N PRO A 376 -7.95 40.48 25.10
CA PRO A 376 -9.22 40.30 25.78
C PRO A 376 -10.22 41.37 25.32
N ALA A 377 -11.39 40.94 24.83
CA ALA A 377 -12.49 41.81 24.46
C ALA A 377 -13.25 42.28 25.71
N LYS A 378 -13.40 43.61 25.83
CA LYS A 378 -14.18 44.31 26.86
C LYS A 378 -15.67 44.03 26.68
N THR A 379 -16.32 43.51 27.71
CA THR A 379 -17.79 43.42 27.77
C THR A 379 -18.35 44.77 28.25
N ALA A 380 -18.87 45.56 27.31
CA ALA A 380 -19.69 46.74 27.61
C ALA A 380 -21.15 46.31 27.82
N ARG A 381 -21.77 46.73 28.92
CA ARG A 381 -23.23 46.70 29.10
C ARG A 381 -23.71 48.09 29.49
N LYS A 382 -24.32 48.79 28.51
CA LYS A 382 -25.24 49.94 28.68
C LYS A 382 -26.37 49.52 29.64
N GLY A 383 -27.00 50.33 30.49
CA GLY A 383 -26.99 51.76 30.78
C GLY A 383 -28.29 52.06 31.55
N ARG A 384 -28.28 53.00 32.51
CA ARG A 384 -29.50 53.71 32.96
C ARG A 384 -29.11 55.02 33.65
N TRP A 385 -29.88 56.06 33.36
CA TRP A 385 -29.64 57.47 33.62
C TRP A 385 -30.16 57.97 34.98
N PHE A 386 -29.62 59.14 35.41
CA PHE A 386 -30.11 60.10 36.43
C PHE A 386 -30.01 59.63 37.91
N THR A 387 -29.56 60.38 38.93
CA THR A 387 -29.37 61.83 39.21
C THR A 387 -28.27 62.06 40.26
N LYS A 388 -27.81 63.33 40.31
CA LYS A 388 -26.91 64.03 41.25
C LYS A 388 -27.41 64.10 42.72
N ASN A 389 -26.50 63.97 43.70
CA ASN A 389 -26.44 64.67 45.02
C ASN A 389 -25.29 64.07 45.85
N GLU A 390 -24.18 64.77 46.09
CA GLU A 390 -23.89 65.61 47.27
C GLU A 390 -23.84 64.88 48.64
N GLY A 391 -22.63 64.84 49.22
CA GLY A 391 -22.41 65.29 50.61
C GLY A 391 -22.26 64.24 51.73
N LYS A 392 -21.08 64.30 52.39
CA LYS A 392 -20.82 64.03 53.83
C LYS A 392 -21.00 62.58 54.30
N SER A 393 -20.51 62.09 55.44
CA SER A 393 -19.49 62.40 56.46
C SER A 393 -19.66 61.29 57.52
N GLY A 394 -18.59 60.92 58.24
CA GLY A 394 -18.63 60.08 59.44
C GLY A 394 -18.50 58.58 59.16
N GLY A 395 -17.71 57.80 59.87
CA GLY A 395 -17.23 57.95 61.25
C GLY A 395 -17.61 56.69 62.02
N ASP A 396 -16.67 56.20 62.83
CA ASP A 396 -16.78 55.12 63.83
C ASP A 396 -16.85 53.68 63.30
N LYS A 397 -15.92 52.77 63.64
CA LYS A 397 -15.30 52.30 64.90
C LYS A 397 -15.90 50.95 65.31
N ASP A 398 -15.05 50.22 66.02
CA ASP A 398 -15.28 48.95 66.71
C ASP A 398 -15.29 47.72 65.79
N GLY A 399 -14.56 46.65 66.05
CA GLY A 399 -13.76 46.28 67.22
C GLY A 399 -13.54 44.77 67.18
N SER A 400 -12.45 44.32 67.81
CA SER A 400 -12.26 43.02 68.46
C SER A 400 -12.45 41.76 67.59
N SER A 401 -11.41 41.01 67.22
CA SER A 401 -10.51 40.19 68.04
C SER A 401 -10.81 38.69 67.85
N ASP A 402 -9.73 37.98 67.57
CA ASP A 402 -9.30 36.74 68.23
C ASP A 402 -9.58 35.34 67.63
N GLY A 403 -8.57 34.49 67.84
CA GLY A 403 -8.60 33.02 67.75
C GLY A 403 -8.11 32.43 66.43
N SER A 404 -6.81 32.25 66.18
CA SER A 404 -5.87 31.27 66.76
C SER A 404 -6.22 29.79 66.50
N SER A 405 -5.48 29.23 65.54
CA SER A 405 -4.82 27.91 65.54
C SER A 405 -5.47 26.71 66.25
N ARG A 406 -5.75 25.67 65.47
CA ARG A 406 -5.05 24.38 65.53
C ARG A 406 -5.11 23.68 64.17
#